data_AF-A0A549ST21-F1
#
_entry.id   AF-A0A549ST21-F1
#
_cell.length_a   1.000
_cell.length_b   1.000
_cell.length_c   1.000
_cell.angle_alpha   90.00
_cell.angle_beta   90.00
_cell.angle_gamma   90.00
#
_symmetry.space_group_name_H-M   'P 1'
#
loop_
_entity.id
_entity.type
_entity.pdbx_description
1 polymer ?
#
loop_
_entity_poly.entity_id
_entity_poly.type
_entity_poly.pdbx_seq_one_letter_code
_entity_poly.pdbx_strand_id
1 'polypeptide(L)'
;MAKLIAAATLAVTLAGTTAAFAASPIPDDAIRDQVYKTEATAHLQKAPPGTPVYDKIYAGSDAYSVTYIVQPDGRLKFVDSQLLESQ
;
A
#
# COMPACT_ATOMS: atom_id res chain seq x y z
N MET A 1 20.97 41.20 -61.37
CA MET A 1 20.57 41.92 -60.14
C MET A 1 19.33 41.23 -59.60
N ALA A 2 19.18 40.79 -58.36
CA ALA A 2 20.05 40.68 -57.19
C ALA A 2 19.68 39.36 -56.48
N LYS A 3 20.68 38.70 -55.89
CA LYS A 3 20.49 37.53 -55.03
C LYS A 3 19.91 38.01 -53.70
N LEU A 4 18.86 37.37 -53.19
CA LEU A 4 18.55 37.39 -51.78
C LEU A 4 18.43 35.95 -51.28
N ILE A 5 19.36 35.65 -50.38
CA ILE A 5 19.56 34.42 -49.63
C ILE A 5 18.77 34.57 -48.31
N ALA A 6 18.46 33.43 -47.70
CA ALA A 6 18.02 33.25 -46.30
C ALA A 6 16.53 33.56 -46.02
N ALA A 7 15.83 32.80 -45.17
CA ALA A 7 16.32 32.09 -44.01
C ALA A 7 15.60 30.74 -43.82
N ALA A 8 16.39 29.68 -43.79
CA ALA A 8 16.09 28.52 -42.96
C ALA A 8 16.33 28.93 -41.50
N THR A 9 15.32 28.75 -40.64
CA THR A 9 15.44 28.47 -39.20
C THR A 9 14.05 28.54 -38.57
N LEU A 10 13.17 27.59 -38.90
CA LEU A 10 12.05 27.32 -37.99
C LEU A 10 12.64 26.62 -36.77
N ALA A 11 12.53 27.32 -35.66
CA ALA A 11 13.19 27.06 -34.39
C ALA A 11 13.21 25.57 -33.99
N VAL A 12 14.45 25.08 -33.98
CA VAL A 12 15.06 24.25 -32.94
C VAL A 12 14.33 24.34 -31.58
N THR A 13 14.34 23.18 -30.91
CA THR A 13 14.01 22.88 -29.50
C THR A 13 12.55 22.63 -29.11
N LEU A 14 12.04 21.45 -29.48
CA LEU A 14 11.33 20.61 -28.48
C LEU A 14 12.39 19.89 -27.61
N ALA A 15 13.25 20.67 -26.97
CA ALA A 15 14.17 20.15 -25.97
C ALA A 15 13.34 19.61 -24.82
N GLY A 16 13.45 18.29 -24.64
CA GLY A 16 12.69 17.52 -23.68
C GLY A 16 12.75 18.13 -22.29
N THR A 17 11.59 18.22 -21.65
CA THR A 17 11.50 18.27 -20.20
C THR A 17 12.06 16.95 -19.66
N THR A 18 13.35 16.91 -19.34
CA THR A 18 13.86 15.87 -18.46
C THR A 18 13.26 16.14 -17.10
N ALA A 19 12.36 15.25 -16.66
CA ALA A 19 11.90 15.26 -15.27
C ALA A 19 13.13 14.98 -14.40
N ALA A 20 13.70 16.04 -13.82
CA ALA A 20 14.71 15.92 -12.80
C ALA A 20 14.03 15.45 -11.51
N PHE A 21 13.73 14.16 -11.43
CA PHE A 21 13.61 13.51 -10.13
C PHE A 21 15.02 13.51 -9.53
N ALA A 22 15.36 14.60 -8.85
CA ALA A 22 16.48 14.63 -7.93
C ALA A 22 16.11 13.77 -6.70
N ALA A 23 15.99 12.46 -6.91
CA ALA A 23 16.25 11.50 -5.85
C ALA A 23 17.77 11.44 -5.76
N SER A 24 18.37 12.33 -4.96
CA SER A 24 19.74 12.12 -4.49
C SER A 24 19.81 10.68 -3.96
N PRO A 25 20.82 9.88 -4.32
CA PRO A 25 21.04 8.58 -3.70
C PRO A 25 21.03 8.82 -2.20
N ILE A 26 20.09 8.17 -1.49
CA ILE A 26 20.10 8.26 -0.05
C ILE A 26 21.41 7.61 0.39
N PRO A 27 22.29 8.31 1.11
CA PRO A 27 23.59 7.75 1.47
C PRO A 27 23.37 6.45 2.23
N ASP A 28 23.94 5.36 1.72
CA ASP A 28 23.80 4.00 2.27
C ASP A 28 24.07 3.98 3.78
N ASP A 29 25.01 4.80 4.26
CA ASP A 29 25.38 4.87 5.67
C ASP A 29 24.31 5.51 6.56
N ALA A 30 23.55 6.49 6.07
CA ALA A 30 22.49 7.15 6.84
C ALA A 30 21.23 6.29 6.94
N ILE A 31 20.91 5.53 5.88
CA ILE A 31 19.80 4.57 5.90
C ILE A 31 20.17 3.33 6.70
N ARG A 32 21.41 2.80 6.57
CA ARG A 32 21.84 1.67 7.40
C ARG A 32 21.68 2.00 8.89
N ASP A 33 22.24 3.10 9.36
CA ASP A 33 22.24 3.34 10.81
C ASP A 33 20.84 3.65 11.38
N GLN A 34 19.89 4.12 10.55
CA GLN A 34 18.54 4.46 10.98
C GLN A 34 17.52 3.33 10.77
N VAL A 35 17.69 2.50 9.73
CA VAL A 35 16.90 1.27 9.49
C VAL A 35 17.34 0.16 10.43
N TYR A 36 18.64 0.01 10.73
CA TYR A 36 19.13 -1.00 11.68
C TYR A 36 18.96 -0.60 13.16
N LYS A 37 18.80 0.69 13.50
CA LYS A 37 18.42 1.10 14.88
C LYS A 37 16.92 1.08 15.13
N THR A 38 16.12 1.02 14.07
CA THR A 38 14.66 0.90 14.16
C THR A 38 14.25 -0.53 13.78
N GLU A 39 14.72 -1.52 14.54
CA GLU A 39 14.20 -2.90 14.48
C GLU A 39 12.81 -3.00 15.13
N ALA A 40 11.88 -2.18 14.65
CA ALA A 40 10.46 -2.40 14.86
C ALA A 40 9.82 -2.78 13.51
N THR A 41 10.46 -3.70 12.78
CA THR A 41 9.76 -4.48 11.75
C THR A 41 8.80 -5.41 12.51
N ALA A 42 7.68 -4.85 12.98
CA ALA A 42 6.59 -5.66 13.51
C ALA A 42 6.03 -6.46 12.34
N HIS A 43 6.58 -7.66 12.12
CA HIS A 43 5.98 -8.60 11.21
C HIS A 43 4.60 -8.91 11.77
N LEU A 44 3.55 -8.59 11.02
CA LEU A 44 2.20 -8.98 11.39
C LEU A 44 2.15 -10.50 11.44
N GLN A 45 2.25 -11.06 12.64
CA GLN A 45 2.27 -12.50 12.84
C GLN A 45 0.87 -13.02 12.53
N LYS A 46 0.78 -13.90 11.53
CA LYS A 46 -0.48 -14.56 11.21
C LYS A 46 -0.89 -15.42 12.41
N ALA A 47 -2.13 -15.26 12.85
CA ALA A 47 -2.67 -16.02 13.97
C ALA A 47 -2.54 -17.54 13.70
N PRO A 48 -2.13 -18.37 14.68
CA PRO A 48 -2.03 -19.82 14.52
C PRO A 48 -3.38 -20.45 14.15
N PRO A 49 -3.40 -21.59 13.43
CA PRO A 49 -4.62 -22.37 13.23
C PRO A 49 -5.27 -22.75 14.57
N GLY A 50 -6.60 -22.70 14.63
CA GLY A 50 -7.36 -22.89 15.87
C GLY A 50 -7.57 -21.61 16.69
N THR A 51 -6.94 -20.50 16.33
CA THR A 51 -7.14 -19.22 17.03
C THR A 51 -8.56 -18.69 16.78
N PRO A 52 -9.32 -18.34 17.83
CA PRO A 52 -10.61 -17.68 17.66
C PRO A 52 -10.43 -16.23 17.22
N VAL A 53 -11.23 -15.81 16.26
CA VAL A 53 -11.30 -14.43 15.75
C VAL A 53 -12.74 -13.96 15.92
N TYR A 54 -12.91 -12.82 16.57
CA TYR A 54 -14.21 -12.24 16.85
C TYR A 54 -14.46 -11.05 15.93
N ASP A 55 -15.67 -10.93 15.41
CA ASP A 55 -16.10 -9.83 14.57
C ASP A 55 -17.54 -9.41 14.90
N LYS A 56 -17.92 -8.21 14.46
CA LYS A 56 -19.30 -7.73 14.53
C LYS A 56 -19.83 -7.50 13.12
N ILE A 57 -20.86 -8.23 12.74
CA ILE A 57 -21.52 -8.09 11.44
C ILE A 57 -22.92 -7.51 11.62
N TYR A 58 -23.43 -6.91 10.55
CA TYR A 58 -24.79 -6.37 10.51
C TYR A 58 -25.58 -7.06 9.40
N ALA A 59 -26.79 -7.51 9.70
CA ALA A 59 -27.72 -8.08 8.73
C ALA A 59 -29.07 -7.37 8.86
N GLY A 60 -29.31 -6.41 7.97
CA GLY A 60 -30.45 -5.50 8.10
C GLY A 60 -30.29 -4.57 9.31
N SER A 61 -31.31 -4.53 10.17
CA SER A 61 -31.31 -3.77 11.43
C SER A 61 -30.62 -4.49 12.59
N ASP A 62 -30.24 -5.75 12.39
CA ASP A 62 -29.70 -6.60 13.44
C ASP A 62 -28.17 -6.60 13.44
N ALA A 63 -27.60 -6.53 14.65
CA ALA A 63 -26.17 -6.64 14.89
C ALA A 63 -25.85 -8.00 15.51
N TYR A 64 -24.85 -8.69 14.96
CA TYR A 64 -24.39 -9.99 15.44
C TYR A 64 -22.92 -9.93 15.84
N SER A 65 -22.57 -10.58 16.96
CA SER A 65 -21.20 -10.97 17.26
C SER A 65 -20.94 -12.32 16.62
N VAL A 66 -19.86 -12.44 15.86
CA VAL A 66 -19.51 -13.67 15.14
C VAL A 66 -18.16 -14.16 15.61
N THR A 67 -18.06 -15.47 15.81
CA THR A 67 -16.80 -16.15 16.11
C THR A 67 -16.37 -16.99 14.92
N TYR A 68 -15.13 -16.79 14.50
CA TYR A 68 -14.44 -17.58 13.49
C TYR A 68 -13.25 -18.31 14.10
N ILE A 69 -12.81 -19.39 13.45
CA ILE A 69 -11.57 -20.08 13.78
C ILE A 69 -10.65 -20.06 12.56
N VAL A 70 -9.39 -19.70 12.78
CA VAL A 70 -8.34 -19.76 11.76
C VAL A 70 -8.09 -21.21 11.35
N GLN A 71 -8.21 -21.50 10.07
CA GLN A 71 -7.92 -22.82 9.48
C GLN A 71 -6.43 -22.97 9.13
N PRO A 72 -5.93 -24.18 8.85
CA PRO A 72 -4.53 -24.41 8.47
C PRO A 72 -4.08 -23.67 7.20
N ASP A 73 -4.99 -23.42 6.26
CA ASP A 73 -4.74 -22.59 5.07
C ASP A 73 -4.81 -21.08 5.39
N GLY A 74 -5.12 -20.74 6.63
CA GLY A 74 -5.29 -19.39 7.15
C GLY A 74 -6.57 -18.70 6.70
N ARG A 75 -7.55 -19.43 6.17
CA ARG A 75 -8.92 -18.93 5.99
C ARG A 75 -9.65 -18.93 7.33
N LEU A 76 -10.74 -18.18 7.38
CA LEU A 76 -11.63 -18.16 8.53
C LEU A 76 -12.78 -19.15 8.31
N LYS A 77 -13.01 -20.02 9.30
CA LYS A 77 -14.20 -20.87 9.36
C LYS A 77 -15.17 -20.29 10.38
N PHE A 78 -16.40 -20.05 9.95
CA PHE A 78 -17.49 -19.64 10.84
C PHE A 78 -17.76 -20.74 11.88
N VAL A 79 -17.94 -20.34 13.14
CA VAL A 79 -18.25 -21.25 14.25
C VAL A 79 -19.62 -20.96 14.83
N ASP A 80 -19.84 -19.73 15.26
CA ASP A 80 -21.07 -19.33 15.96
C ASP A 80 -21.35 -17.84 15.74
N SER A 81 -22.61 -17.46 15.91
CA SER A 81 -23.04 -16.06 15.94
C SER A 81 -24.11 -15.83 16.99
N GLN A 82 -24.01 -14.70 17.67
CA GLN A 82 -24.98 -14.28 18.67
C GLN A 82 -25.55 -12.92 18.30
N LEU A 83 -26.87 -12.80 18.33
CA LEU A 83 -27.56 -11.53 18.17
C LEU A 83 -27.20 -10.63 19.37
N LEU A 84 -26.62 -9.47 19.07
CA LEU A 84 -26.30 -8.45 20.06
C LEU A 84 -27.45 -7.47 20.23
N GLU A 85 -28.03 -7.03 19.11
CA GLU A 85 -29.07 -6.01 19.08
C GLU A 85 -29.96 -6.23 17.85
N SER A 86 -31.27 -5.99 18.00
CA SER A 86 -32.26 -6.01 16.93
C SER A 86 -33.10 -4.74 17.03
N GLN A 87 -33.28 -4.03 15.92
CA GLN A 87 -34.05 -2.79 15.85
C GLN A 87 -35.29 -2.91 14.97
#